data_AF-A0A9E0TAA4-F1
#
_entry.id   AF-A0A9E0TAA4-F1
#
_cell.length_a   1.000
_cell.length_b   1.000
_cell.length_c   1.000
_cell.angle_alpha   90.00
_cell.angle_beta   90.00
_cell.angle_gamma   90.00
#
_symmetry.space_group_name_H-M   'P 1'
#
loop_
_entity.id
_entity.type
_entity.pdbx_description
1 polymer ?
#
loop_
_entity_poly.entity_id
_entity_poly.type
_entity_poly.pdbx_seq_one_letter_code
_entity_poly.pdbx_strand_id
1 'polypeptide(L)'
;MTWADVQALRKSGKFQQAIDLGLQELDEAPDDFKVRTQLDWAFYGLIKNHLSSVVAKLKAGQPAPSGVVNQIHQALRGFAKQPKRRPDNALSNILRELSRIAPHFPFFPGFVRWVGIDGLGAEDWQYNQLDENRFPPIALGIARGLAKWVKAFPEATQDDIELALQ
;
A
#
# COMPACT_ATOMS: atom_id res chain seq x y z
N MET A 1 -15.82 13.69 -17.04
CA MET A 1 -14.80 14.73 -16.80
C MET A 1 -13.49 14.19 -17.38
N THR A 2 -12.28 14.57 -16.93
CA THR A 2 -11.04 14.00 -17.50
C THR A 2 -10.08 13.47 -16.44
N TRP A 3 -9.15 12.59 -16.86
CA TRP A 3 -8.02 12.16 -16.03
C TRP A 3 -7.21 13.32 -15.42
N ALA A 4 -7.26 14.51 -16.02
CA ALA A 4 -6.58 15.71 -15.51
C ALA A 4 -7.22 16.23 -14.22
N ASP A 5 -8.54 16.09 -14.06
CA ASP A 5 -9.28 16.51 -12.86
C ASP A 5 -8.95 15.59 -11.68
N VAL A 6 -8.93 14.28 -11.92
CA VAL A 6 -8.46 13.28 -10.95
C VAL A 6 -7.01 13.57 -10.54
N GLN A 7 -6.15 13.89 -11.51
CA GLN A 7 -4.77 14.27 -11.23
C GLN A 7 -4.67 15.54 -10.37
N ALA A 8 -5.48 16.57 -10.65
CA ALA A 8 -5.46 17.82 -9.91
C ALA A 8 -5.88 17.64 -8.45
N LEU A 9 -6.96 16.87 -8.21
CA LEU A 9 -7.39 16.48 -6.86
C LEU A 9 -6.28 15.70 -6.13
N ARG A 10 -5.67 14.72 -6.78
CA ARG A 10 -4.56 13.95 -6.21
C ARG A 10 -3.37 14.83 -5.85
N LYS A 11 -2.91 15.69 -6.77
CA LYS A 11 -1.75 16.57 -6.56
C LYS A 11 -2.00 17.62 -5.46
N SER A 12 -3.26 18.00 -5.22
CA SER A 12 -3.64 18.89 -4.11
C SER A 12 -3.85 18.17 -2.77
N GLY A 13 -3.57 16.86 -2.69
CA GLY A 13 -3.72 16.06 -1.47
C GLY A 13 -5.16 15.65 -1.14
N LYS A 14 -6.13 15.97 -2.02
CA LYS A 14 -7.55 15.58 -1.88
C LYS A 14 -7.75 14.15 -2.37
N PHE A 15 -7.03 13.20 -1.78
CA PHE A 15 -6.95 11.82 -2.29
C PHE A 15 -8.29 11.10 -2.32
N GLN A 16 -9.13 11.24 -1.29
CA GLN A 16 -10.46 10.60 -1.28
C GLN A 16 -11.33 11.13 -2.43
N GLN A 17 -11.36 12.45 -2.64
CA GLN A 17 -12.12 13.04 -3.75
C GLN A 17 -11.56 12.60 -5.12
N ALA A 18 -10.24 12.46 -5.24
CA ALA A 18 -9.62 11.91 -6.44
C ALA A 18 -10.02 10.44 -6.68
N ILE A 19 -10.11 9.64 -5.61
CA ILE A 19 -10.58 8.25 -5.70
C ILE A 19 -12.04 8.20 -6.13
N ASP A 20 -12.91 8.96 -5.47
CA ASP A 20 -14.34 8.97 -5.77
C ASP A 20 -14.60 9.37 -7.23
N LEU A 21 -13.95 10.45 -7.69
CA LEU A 21 -14.04 10.89 -9.08
C LEU A 21 -13.43 9.85 -10.05
N GLY A 22 -12.25 9.30 -9.73
CA GLY A 22 -11.60 8.30 -10.58
C GLY A 22 -12.42 7.03 -10.75
N LEU A 23 -13.13 6.58 -9.70
CA LEU A 23 -14.05 5.44 -9.78
C LEU A 23 -15.25 5.75 -10.68
N GLN A 24 -15.87 6.92 -10.51
CA GLN A 24 -16.99 7.34 -11.34
C GLN A 24 -16.61 7.39 -12.83
N GLU A 25 -15.45 7.95 -13.16
CA GLU A 25 -14.99 8.04 -14.55
C GLU A 25 -14.70 6.65 -15.15
N LEU A 26 -14.26 5.67 -14.34
CA LEU A 26 -14.04 4.30 -14.79
C LEU A 26 -15.33 3.48 -14.93
N ASP A 27 -16.41 3.86 -14.27
CA ASP A 27 -17.72 3.26 -14.52
C ASP A 27 -18.22 3.61 -15.94
N GLU A 28 -17.90 4.82 -16.42
CA GLU A 28 -18.25 5.29 -17.77
C GLU A 28 -17.24 4.83 -18.84
N ALA A 29 -15.95 4.81 -18.50
CA ALA A 29 -14.86 4.41 -19.41
C ALA A 29 -13.91 3.40 -18.74
N PRO A 30 -14.31 2.12 -18.63
CA PRO A 30 -13.53 1.12 -17.90
C PRO A 30 -12.10 0.97 -18.40
N ASP A 31 -11.81 1.20 -19.67
CA ASP A 31 -10.47 0.99 -20.22
C ASP A 31 -9.58 2.26 -20.22
N ASP A 32 -10.00 3.35 -19.57
CA ASP A 32 -9.18 4.57 -19.47
C ASP A 32 -7.97 4.34 -18.56
N PHE A 33 -6.84 4.05 -19.20
CA PHE A 33 -5.57 3.81 -18.53
C PHE A 33 -5.05 5.04 -17.76
N LYS A 34 -5.32 6.25 -18.24
CA LYS A 34 -4.84 7.48 -17.59
C LYS A 34 -5.60 7.71 -16.29
N VAL A 35 -6.92 7.55 -16.30
CA VAL A 35 -7.74 7.63 -15.09
C VAL A 35 -7.33 6.55 -14.09
N ARG A 36 -7.19 5.29 -14.53
CA ARG A 36 -6.71 4.19 -13.68
C ARG A 36 -5.37 4.52 -13.01
N THR A 37 -4.40 4.99 -13.80
CA THR A 37 -3.09 5.38 -13.25
C THR A 37 -3.24 6.46 -12.18
N GLN A 38 -4.05 7.50 -12.42
CA GLN A 38 -4.26 8.54 -11.39
C GLN A 38 -4.98 8.01 -10.15
N LEU A 39 -5.92 7.08 -10.32
CA LEU A 39 -6.64 6.42 -9.24
C LEU A 39 -5.68 5.59 -8.36
N ASP A 40 -4.79 4.81 -8.96
CA ASP A 40 -3.78 4.01 -8.24
C ASP A 40 -2.86 4.90 -7.40
N TRP A 41 -2.38 6.00 -7.99
CA TRP A 41 -1.58 6.98 -7.26
C TRP A 41 -2.38 7.73 -6.18
N ALA A 42 -3.70 7.89 -6.34
CA ALA A 42 -4.56 8.50 -5.34
C ALA A 42 -4.76 7.57 -4.13
N PHE A 43 -4.97 6.27 -4.36
CA PHE A 43 -4.98 5.26 -3.29
C PHE A 43 -3.67 5.24 -2.53
N TYR A 44 -2.53 5.19 -3.22
CA TYR A 44 -1.22 5.28 -2.58
C TYR A 44 -1.09 6.54 -1.72
N GLY A 45 -1.48 7.70 -2.24
CA GLY A 45 -1.44 8.96 -1.50
C GLY A 45 -2.28 8.94 -0.23
N LEU A 46 -3.52 8.44 -0.31
CA LEU A 46 -4.42 8.28 0.84
C LEU A 46 -3.82 7.35 1.90
N ILE A 47 -3.38 6.16 1.49
CA ILE A 47 -2.78 5.15 2.35
C ILE A 47 -1.54 5.71 3.04
N LYS A 48 -0.65 6.37 2.28
CA LYS A 48 0.57 7.00 2.80
C LYS A 48 0.26 8.08 3.83
N ASN A 49 -0.78 8.88 3.62
CA ASN A 49 -1.19 9.92 4.57
C ASN A 49 -1.60 9.31 5.92
N HIS A 50 -2.46 8.29 5.90
CA HIS A 50 -2.86 7.56 7.10
C HIS A 50 -1.68 6.86 7.78
N LEU A 51 -0.81 6.22 7.00
CA LEU A 51 0.39 5.55 7.51
C LEU A 51 1.36 6.52 8.18
N SER A 52 1.54 7.71 7.62
CA SER A 52 2.43 8.73 8.17
C SER A 52 1.95 9.20 9.56
N SER A 53 0.63 9.30 9.75
CA SER A 53 0.01 9.55 11.05
C SER A 53 0.29 8.43 12.06
N VAL A 54 0.16 7.16 11.66
CA VAL A 54 0.49 6.00 12.52
C VAL A 54 1.97 6.00 12.90
N VAL A 55 2.87 6.20 11.93
CA VAL A 55 4.32 6.25 12.19
C VAL A 55 4.66 7.39 13.16
N ALA A 56 4.04 8.57 13.01
CA ALA A 56 4.27 9.69 13.92
C ALA A 56 3.86 9.35 15.36
N LYS A 57 2.71 8.67 15.54
CA LYS A 57 2.23 8.21 16.85
C LYS A 57 3.18 7.19 17.49
N LEU A 58 3.61 6.19 16.72
CA LEU A 58 4.56 5.18 17.18
C LEU A 58 5.91 5.80 17.59
N LYS A 59 6.41 6.76 16.81
CA LYS A 59 7.64 7.51 17.15
C LYS A 59 7.51 8.34 18.44
N ALA A 60 6.30 8.80 18.75
CA ALA A 60 6.00 9.48 20.00
C ALA A 60 5.73 8.51 21.17
N GLY A 61 5.98 7.20 21.01
CA GLY A 61 5.71 6.18 22.02
C GLY A 61 4.22 5.89 22.24
N GLN A 62 3.35 6.41 21.37
CA GLN A 62 1.90 6.18 21.43
C GLN A 62 1.51 4.95 20.60
N PRO A 63 0.47 4.19 21.01
CA PRO A 63 -0.01 3.07 20.22
C PRO A 63 -0.55 3.52 18.85
N ALA A 64 -0.53 2.59 17.88
CA ALA A 64 -1.15 2.82 16.58
C ALA A 64 -2.66 3.05 16.75
N PRO A 65 -3.23 4.16 16.25
CA PRO A 65 -4.65 4.43 16.40
C PRO A 65 -5.49 3.42 15.60
N SER A 66 -6.31 2.62 16.28
CA SER A 66 -7.14 1.56 15.65
C SER A 66 -8.05 2.10 14.54
N GLY A 67 -8.63 3.30 14.72
CA GLY A 67 -9.43 3.96 13.71
C GLY A 67 -8.65 4.23 12.41
N VAL A 68 -7.40 4.70 12.52
CA VAL A 68 -6.54 4.96 11.36
C VAL A 68 -6.06 3.66 10.71
N VAL A 69 -5.74 2.65 11.51
CA VAL A 69 -5.44 1.29 11.02
C VAL A 69 -6.58 0.73 10.19
N ASN A 70 -7.83 0.90 10.64
CA ASN A 70 -9.00 0.47 9.89
C ASN A 70 -9.21 1.28 8.61
N GLN A 71 -8.93 2.59 8.60
CA GLN A 71 -8.96 3.42 7.39
C GLN A 71 -7.94 2.94 6.35
N ILE A 72 -6.72 2.59 6.77
CA ILE A 72 -5.71 1.99 5.89
C ILE A 72 -6.25 0.69 5.28
N HIS A 73 -6.81 -0.19 6.11
CA HIS A 73 -7.38 -1.45 5.62
C HIS A 73 -8.51 -1.23 4.61
N GLN A 74 -9.43 -0.30 4.88
CA GLN A 74 -10.51 0.03 3.94
C GLN A 74 -9.98 0.55 2.61
N ALA A 75 -8.99 1.44 2.64
CA ALA A 75 -8.34 1.96 1.43
C ALA A 75 -7.66 0.84 0.63
N LEU A 76 -6.95 -0.08 1.30
CA LEU A 76 -6.35 -1.25 0.65
C LEU A 76 -7.39 -2.17 0.02
N ARG A 77 -8.54 -2.38 0.67
CA ARG A 77 -9.65 -3.15 0.09
C ARG A 77 -10.24 -2.44 -1.12
N GLY A 78 -10.35 -1.11 -1.10
CA GLY A 78 -10.78 -0.32 -2.25
C GLY A 78 -9.83 -0.46 -3.43
N PHE A 79 -8.53 -0.32 -3.18
CA PHE A 79 -7.48 -0.54 -4.18
C PHE A 79 -7.53 -1.98 -4.74
N ALA A 80 -7.69 -2.97 -3.86
CA ALA A 80 -7.70 -4.37 -4.24
C ALA A 80 -8.90 -4.82 -5.09
N LYS A 81 -9.98 -4.05 -5.10
CA LYS A 81 -11.16 -4.28 -5.97
C LYS A 81 -10.93 -3.80 -7.40
N GLN A 82 -9.92 -2.95 -7.64
CA GLN A 82 -9.62 -2.51 -8.98
C GLN A 82 -9.15 -3.69 -9.85
N PRO A 83 -9.49 -3.72 -11.15
CA PRO A 83 -8.99 -4.74 -12.07
C PRO A 83 -7.46 -4.86 -11.99
N LYS A 84 -6.99 -6.09 -11.80
CA LYS A 84 -5.59 -6.38 -11.47
C LYS A 84 -4.66 -5.95 -12.59
N ARG A 85 -3.75 -5.03 -12.30
CA ARG A 85 -2.51 -4.82 -13.06
C ARG A 85 -1.37 -4.95 -12.06
N ARG A 86 -0.72 -6.10 -12.09
CA ARG A 86 0.49 -6.34 -11.32
C ARG A 86 1.55 -6.90 -12.25
N PRO A 87 2.81 -6.49 -12.12
CA PRO A 87 3.31 -5.49 -11.17
C PRO A 87 2.83 -4.06 -11.47
N ASP A 88 2.74 -3.22 -10.44
CA ASP A 88 2.35 -1.80 -10.53
C ASP A 88 3.16 -0.95 -9.54
N ASN A 89 3.61 0.21 -9.99
CA ASN A 89 4.46 1.10 -9.20
C ASN A 89 3.75 1.65 -7.95
N ALA A 90 2.45 1.96 -8.02
CA ALA A 90 1.73 2.44 -6.84
C ALA A 90 1.60 1.31 -5.81
N LEU A 91 1.32 0.07 -6.25
CA LEU A 91 1.33 -1.11 -5.39
C LEU A 91 2.68 -1.33 -4.69
N SER A 92 3.79 -1.28 -5.42
CA SER A 92 5.14 -1.41 -4.85
C SER A 92 5.40 -0.35 -3.77
N ASN A 93 4.97 0.89 -4.00
CA ASN A 93 5.09 1.96 -3.00
C ASN A 93 4.15 1.77 -1.79
N ILE A 94 2.94 1.24 -1.99
CA ILE A 94 2.04 0.86 -0.90
C ILE A 94 2.69 -0.20 -0.01
N LEU A 95 3.28 -1.26 -0.60
CA LEU A 95 3.95 -2.32 0.15
C LEU A 95 5.16 -1.80 0.94
N ARG A 96 5.93 -0.90 0.33
CA ARG A 96 7.05 -0.22 1.00
C ARG A 96 6.57 0.52 2.26
N GLU A 97 5.48 1.27 2.16
CA GLU A 97 4.94 2.05 3.29
C GLU A 97 4.32 1.14 4.36
N LEU A 98 3.54 0.12 3.96
CA LEU A 98 2.91 -0.83 4.90
C LEU A 98 3.94 -1.60 5.72
N SER A 99 5.05 -2.02 5.09
CA SER A 99 6.13 -2.77 5.77
C SER A 99 6.71 -2.01 6.97
N ARG A 100 6.59 -0.67 7.00
CA ARG A 100 7.07 0.16 8.12
C ARG A 100 6.23 0.02 9.39
N ILE A 101 4.95 -0.35 9.25
CA ILE A 101 4.02 -0.51 10.37
C ILE A 101 3.54 -1.94 10.55
N ALA A 102 4.12 -2.91 9.83
CA ALA A 102 3.67 -4.30 9.82
C ALA A 102 3.35 -4.85 11.23
N PRO A 103 4.17 -4.67 12.29
CA PRO A 103 3.88 -5.19 13.64
C PRO A 103 2.65 -4.59 14.31
N HIS A 104 2.07 -3.55 13.74
CA HIS A 104 0.91 -2.83 14.24
C HIS A 104 -0.27 -2.88 13.26
N PHE A 105 -0.15 -3.67 12.18
CA PHE A 105 -1.15 -3.79 11.14
C PHE A 105 -1.62 -5.24 11.02
N PRO A 106 -2.73 -5.62 11.70
CA PRO A 106 -3.21 -7.02 11.72
C PRO A 106 -3.48 -7.61 10.34
N PHE A 107 -3.85 -6.76 9.37
CA PHE A 107 -4.21 -7.19 8.01
C PHE A 107 -3.00 -7.33 7.07
N PHE A 108 -1.76 -7.15 7.58
CA PHE A 108 -0.55 -7.16 6.75
C PHE A 108 -0.35 -8.49 5.98
N PRO A 109 -0.39 -9.67 6.60
CA PRO A 109 -0.17 -10.93 5.88
C PRO A 109 -1.24 -11.18 4.82
N GLY A 110 -2.50 -10.85 5.12
CA GLY A 110 -3.61 -10.98 4.17
C GLY A 110 -3.40 -10.11 2.91
N PHE A 111 -2.90 -8.88 3.07
CA PHE A 111 -2.59 -8.03 1.91
C PHE A 111 -1.39 -8.56 1.13
N VAL A 112 -0.31 -8.99 1.80
CA VAL A 112 0.85 -9.59 1.12
C VAL A 112 0.46 -10.85 0.34
N ARG A 113 -0.36 -11.72 0.93
CA ARG A 113 -0.92 -12.90 0.26
C ARG A 113 -1.77 -12.52 -0.95
N TRP A 114 -2.59 -11.48 -0.83
CA TRP A 114 -3.36 -10.97 -1.96
C TRP A 114 -2.46 -10.47 -3.08
N VAL A 115 -1.35 -9.78 -2.77
CA VAL A 115 -0.35 -9.32 -3.74
C VAL A 115 0.31 -10.50 -4.47
N GLY A 116 0.73 -11.52 -3.73
CA GLY A 116 1.44 -12.68 -4.30
C GLY A 116 2.82 -12.34 -4.87
N ILE A 117 3.59 -13.36 -5.23
CA ILE A 117 4.96 -13.15 -5.75
C ILE A 117 4.97 -12.41 -7.10
N ASP A 118 4.00 -12.71 -7.96
CA ASP A 118 3.79 -12.03 -9.25
C ASP A 118 3.30 -10.58 -9.09
N GLY A 119 3.05 -10.17 -7.85
CA GLY A 119 2.66 -8.81 -7.49
C GLY A 119 3.80 -7.81 -7.48
N LEU A 120 5.04 -8.28 -7.42
CA LEU A 120 6.26 -7.47 -7.32
C LEU A 120 6.94 -7.30 -8.68
N GLY A 121 7.36 -6.08 -8.99
CA GLY A 121 8.16 -5.78 -10.18
C GLY A 121 9.59 -6.28 -10.03
N ALA A 122 10.33 -6.39 -11.14
CA ALA A 122 11.74 -6.80 -11.11
C ALA A 122 12.60 -5.87 -10.24
N GLU A 123 12.26 -4.58 -10.24
CA GLU A 123 12.85 -3.51 -9.43
C GLU A 123 12.62 -3.70 -7.93
N ASP A 124 11.56 -4.37 -7.51
CA ASP A 124 11.23 -4.58 -6.09
C ASP A 124 12.18 -5.57 -5.40
N TRP A 125 12.90 -6.35 -6.20
CA TRP A 125 13.92 -7.32 -5.79
C TRP A 125 15.33 -6.72 -5.73
N GLN A 126 15.50 -5.49 -6.19
CA GLN A 126 16.81 -4.87 -6.35
C GLN A 126 17.03 -3.76 -5.32
N TYR A 127 18.31 -3.50 -5.02
CA TYR A 127 18.65 -2.30 -4.27
C TYR A 127 18.46 -1.10 -5.18
N ASN A 128 17.68 -0.12 -4.73
CA ASN A 128 17.54 1.13 -5.44
C ASN A 128 18.50 2.17 -4.86
N GLN A 129 19.15 2.93 -5.74
CA GLN A 129 19.97 4.06 -5.38
C GLN A 129 19.28 5.34 -5.86
N LEU A 130 19.05 6.26 -4.94
CA LEU A 130 18.59 7.61 -5.26
C LEU A 130 19.61 8.56 -4.62
N ASP A 131 20.33 9.30 -5.46
CA ASP A 131 21.49 10.10 -5.07
C ASP A 131 22.51 9.26 -4.26
N GLU A 132 22.86 9.70 -3.07
CA GLU A 132 23.78 9.00 -2.15
C GLU A 132 23.08 7.94 -1.29
N ASN A 133 21.74 7.87 -1.32
CA ASN A 133 20.97 6.96 -0.47
C ASN A 133 20.72 5.64 -1.18
N ARG A 134 21.15 4.55 -0.53
CA ARG A 134 20.83 3.18 -0.94
C ARG A 134 19.65 2.64 -0.15
N PHE A 135 18.58 2.33 -0.86
CA PHE A 135 17.37 1.75 -0.29
C PHE A 135 17.37 0.23 -0.47
N PRO A 136 17.00 -0.54 0.58
CA PRO A 136 16.86 -1.98 0.43
C PRO A 136 15.72 -2.34 -0.53
N PRO A 137 15.76 -3.55 -1.12
CA PRO A 137 14.65 -4.10 -1.91
C PRO A 137 13.33 -4.04 -1.16
N ILE A 138 12.22 -3.81 -1.87
CA ILE A 138 10.87 -3.86 -1.29
C ILE A 138 10.57 -5.27 -0.80
N ALA A 139 10.96 -6.29 -1.56
CA ALA A 139 10.81 -7.70 -1.17
C ALA A 139 11.45 -7.98 0.21
N LEU A 140 12.65 -7.43 0.46
CA LEU A 140 13.32 -7.55 1.77
C LEU A 140 12.56 -6.81 2.87
N GLY A 141 11.95 -5.66 2.56
CA GLY A 141 11.07 -4.93 3.46
C GLY A 141 9.85 -5.75 3.88
N ILE A 142 9.22 -6.43 2.92
CA ILE A 142 8.05 -7.30 3.13
C ILE A 142 8.43 -8.48 4.01
N ALA A 143 9.51 -9.21 3.68
CA ALA A 143 9.97 -10.36 4.47
C ALA A 143 10.28 -9.97 5.93
N ARG A 144 11.00 -8.86 6.13
CA ARG A 144 11.25 -8.30 7.48
C ARG A 144 9.95 -7.87 8.18
N GLY A 145 9.01 -7.32 7.43
CA GLY A 145 7.69 -6.94 7.92
C GLY A 145 6.91 -8.16 8.44
N LEU A 146 6.86 -9.24 7.67
CA LEU A 146 6.20 -10.50 8.03
C LEU A 146 6.85 -11.12 9.27
N ALA A 147 8.18 -11.22 9.31
CA ALA A 147 8.88 -11.75 10.48
C ALA A 147 8.59 -10.96 11.76
N LYS A 148 8.53 -9.62 11.68
CA LYS A 148 8.16 -8.79 12.83
C LYS A 148 6.67 -8.89 13.17
N TRP A 149 5.80 -9.09 12.18
CA TRP A 149 4.37 -9.33 12.38
C TRP A 149 4.16 -10.63 13.16
N VAL A 150 4.76 -11.75 12.75
CA VAL A 150 4.67 -13.04 13.46
C VAL A 150 5.08 -12.90 14.92
N LYS A 151 6.14 -12.13 15.20
CA LYS A 151 6.57 -11.85 16.58
C LYS A 151 5.55 -11.03 17.39
N ALA A 152 4.79 -10.15 16.74
CA ALA A 152 3.84 -9.24 17.37
C ALA A 152 2.44 -9.83 17.55
N PHE A 153 2.09 -10.87 16.79
CA PHE A 153 0.80 -11.56 16.80
C PHE A 153 1.02 -13.05 17.14
N PRO A 154 1.07 -13.43 18.44
CA PRO A 154 1.33 -14.81 18.88
C PRO A 154 0.33 -15.85 18.33
N GLU A 155 -0.89 -15.40 18.01
CA GLU A 155 -1.95 -16.15 17.36
C GLU A 155 -1.80 -16.28 15.83
N ALA A 156 -0.64 -15.91 15.27
CA ALA A 156 -0.31 -16.10 13.86
C ALA A 156 -0.59 -17.54 13.41
N THR A 157 -1.28 -17.67 12.27
CA THR A 157 -1.57 -19.00 11.72
C THR A 157 -0.29 -19.62 11.13
N GLN A 158 -0.30 -20.94 10.97
CA GLN A 158 0.79 -21.65 10.29
C GLN A 158 1.04 -21.08 8.88
N ASP A 159 -0.02 -20.75 8.15
CA ASP A 159 0.06 -20.11 6.83
C ASP A 159 0.73 -18.73 6.87
N ASP A 160 0.52 -17.94 7.94
CA ASP A 160 1.16 -16.63 8.12
C ASP A 160 2.66 -16.77 8.44
N ILE A 161 3.01 -17.82 9.18
CA ILE A 161 4.40 -18.17 9.51
C ILE A 161 5.12 -18.66 8.24
N GLU A 162 4.51 -19.56 7.47
CA GLU A 162 5.08 -20.05 6.21
C GLU A 162 5.29 -18.92 5.20
N LEU A 163 4.34 -17.99 5.08
CA LEU A 163 4.50 -16.80 4.25
C LEU A 163 5.71 -15.95 4.66
N ALA A 164 6.06 -15.90 5.94
CA ALA A 164 7.24 -15.16 6.43
C ALA A 164 8.57 -15.87 6.17
N LEU A 165 8.55 -17.18 5.90
CA LEU A 165 9.72 -18.04 5.69
C LEU A 165 10.06 -18.29 4.21
N GLN A 166 9.15 -17.93 3.30
CA GLN A 166 9.37 -17.91 1.85
C GLN A 166 10.22 -16.71 1.43
#